data_AF-A0A3D5URQ9-F1
#
_entry.id   AF-A0A3D5URQ9-F1
#
_cell.length_a   1.000
_cell.length_b   1.000
_cell.length_c   1.000
_cell.angle_alpha   90.00
_cell.angle_beta   90.00
_cell.angle_gamma   90.00
#
_symmetry.space_group_name_H-M   'P 1'
#
loop_
_entity.id
_entity.type
_entity.pdbx_description
1 polymer ?
#
loop_
_entity_poly.entity_id
_entity_poly.type
_entity_poly.pdbx_seq_one_letter_code
_entity_poly.pdbx_strand_id
1 'polypeptide(L)' 'MRIQRCFTVEGQSPYEGIEFRTTTSEIRNPDGSVVFNLQDINVPADWSQVACDVLAQKYFRK' A
#
# COMPACT_ATOMS: atom_id res chain seq x y z
N MET A 1 18.17 13.72 24.54
CA MET A 1 17.66 12.34 24.43
C MET A 1 18.37 11.66 23.26
N ARG A 2 19.05 10.51 23.46
CA ARG A 2 19.79 9.81 22.40
C ARG A 2 19.00 8.53 22.07
N ILE A 3 18.38 8.47 20.89
CA ILE A 3 17.66 7.28 20.42
C ILE A 3 18.62 6.49 19.53
N GLN A 4 18.89 5.24 19.88
CA GLN A 4 19.64 4.33 19.01
C GLN A 4 18.72 3.85 17.87
N ARG A 5 19.18 4.00 16.63
CA ARG A 5 18.46 3.53 15.44
C ARG A 5 18.84 2.08 15.15
N CYS A 6 17.85 1.25 14.83
CA CYS A 6 18.06 -0.17 14.49
C CYS A 6 17.81 -0.47 13.01
N PHE A 7 16.77 0.15 12.41
CA PHE A 7 16.33 -0.13 11.03
C PHE A 7 16.31 1.12 10.15
N THR A 8 16.78 2.25 10.66
CA THR A 8 16.79 3.52 9.95
C THR A 8 18.17 4.14 9.98
N VAL A 9 18.49 4.91 8.95
CA VAL A 9 19.73 5.69 8.87
C VAL A 9 19.39 7.15 9.13
N GLU A 10 20.27 7.85 9.83
CA GLU A 10 20.10 9.28 10.04
C GLU A 10 20.12 10.05 8.71
N GLY A 11 19.20 11.00 8.56
CA GLY A 11 19.08 11.81 7.34
C GLY A 11 18.39 11.10 6.16
N GLN A 12 18.00 9.83 6.30
CA GLN A 12 17.28 9.08 5.26
C GLN A 12 15.81 8.89 5.62
N SER A 13 14.97 8.79 4.57
CA SER A 13 13.58 8.37 4.74
C SER A 13 13.53 6.94 5.31
N PRO A 14 12.59 6.62 6.20
CA PRO A 14 12.37 5.23 6.62
C PRO A 14 11.91 4.32 5.48
N TYR A 15 11.44 4.89 4.36
CA TYR A 15 11.06 4.18 3.14
C TYR A 15 12.15 4.18 2.07
N GLU A 16 13.31 4.79 2.35
CA GLU A 16 14.44 4.79 1.43
C GLU A 16 14.85 3.36 1.06
N GLY A 17 15.07 3.10 -0.23
CA GLY A 17 15.42 1.78 -0.75
C GLY A 17 14.25 0.80 -0.95
N ILE A 18 13.01 1.19 -0.60
CA ILE A 18 11.81 0.45 -0.97
C ILE A 18 11.28 1.02 -2.28
N GLU A 19 11.22 0.22 -3.33
CA GLU A 19 10.58 0.62 -4.58
C GLU A 19 9.05 0.58 -4.41
N PHE A 20 8.37 1.62 -4.87
CA PHE A 20 6.91 1.70 -4.87
C PHE A 20 6.37 1.70 -6.29
N ARG A 21 5.23 1.05 -6.47
CA ARG A 21 4.44 1.10 -7.69
C ARG A 21 3.03 1.60 -7.39
N THR A 22 2.44 2.27 -8.37
CA THR A 22 1.04 2.67 -8.32
C THR A 22 0.14 1.51 -8.75
N THR A 23 -0.95 1.29 -8.03
CA THR A 23 -1.94 0.26 -8.37
C THR A 23 -3.37 0.69 -8.00
N THR A 24 -4.35 -0.03 -8.53
CA THR A 24 -5.77 0.14 -8.23
C THR A 24 -6.29 -1.08 -7.49
N SER A 25 -7.13 -0.88 -6.48
CA SER A 25 -7.92 -1.94 -5.85
C SER A 25 -9.39 -1.76 -6.22
N GLU A 26 -9.98 -2.79 -6.81
CA GLU A 26 -11.36 -2.75 -7.27
C GLU A 26 -12.09 -4.05 -6.93
N ILE A 27 -13.28 -3.91 -6.35
CA ILE A 27 -14.17 -5.01 -6.01
C ILE A 27 -15.45 -4.83 -6.82
N ARG A 28 -15.85 -5.87 -7.55
CA ARG A 28 -17.07 -5.89 -8.36
C ARG A 28 -18.05 -6.96 -7.88
N ASN A 29 -19.33 -6.69 -8.08
CA ASN A 29 -20.39 -7.68 -7.99
C ASN A 29 -20.32 -8.64 -9.21
N PRO A 30 -20.99 -9.81 -9.15
CA PRO A 30 -21.08 -10.72 -10.28
C PRO A 30 -21.71 -10.11 -11.55
N ASP A 31 -22.56 -9.10 -11.39
CA ASP A 31 -23.17 -8.34 -12.49
C ASP A 31 -22.22 -7.29 -13.11
N GLY A 32 -20.99 -7.17 -12.59
CA GLY A 32 -19.97 -6.24 -13.06
C GLY A 32 -20.01 -4.85 -12.41
N SER A 33 -21.03 -4.54 -11.61
CA SER A 33 -21.12 -3.27 -10.88
C SER A 33 -20.03 -3.15 -9.81
N VAL A 34 -19.51 -1.93 -9.61
CA VAL A 34 -18.40 -1.67 -8.68
C VAL A 34 -18.92 -1.49 -7.26
N VAL A 35 -18.40 -2.29 -6.33
CA VAL A 35 -18.68 -2.22 -4.89
C VAL A 35 -17.69 -1.30 -4.17
N PHE A 36 -16.43 -1.34 -4.61
CA PHE A 36 -15.34 -0.53 -4.08
C PHE A 36 -14.33 -0.29 -5.18
N ASN A 37 -13.81 0.93 -5.27
CA ASN A 37 -12.73 1.27 -6.19
C ASN A 37 -11.86 2.33 -5.51
N LEU A 38 -10.56 2.04 -5.46
CA LEU A 38 -9.55 2.97 -4.99
C LEU A 38 -8.37 2.93 -5.95
N GLN A 39 -8.11 4.06 -6.59
CA GLN A 39 -7.06 4.23 -7.59
C GLN A 39 -5.83 4.90 -6.98
N ASP A 40 -4.74 4.87 -7.74
CA ASP A 40 -3.51 5.59 -7.44
C ASP A 40 -2.87 5.28 -6.08
N ILE A 41 -3.02 4.04 -5.61
CA ILE A 41 -2.44 3.58 -4.35
C ILE A 41 -0.97 3.26 -4.58
N ASN A 42 -0.09 3.87 -3.79
CA ASN A 42 1.32 3.54 -3.75
C ASN A 42 1.55 2.37 -2.79
N VAL A 43 2.08 1.27 -3.32
CA VAL A 43 2.39 0.04 -2.58
C VAL A 43 3.82 -0.38 -2.90
N PRO A 44 4.50 -1.13 -2.01
CA PRO A 44 5.79 -1.72 -2.35
C PRO A 44 5.69 -2.54 -3.64
N ALA A 45 6.66 -2.38 -4.55
CA ALA A 45 6.62 -2.95 -5.89
C ALA A 45 6.44 -4.47 -5.88
N ASP A 46 7.07 -5.15 -4.92
CA ASP A 46 7.07 -6.60 -4.75
C ASP A 46 5.75 -7.17 -4.21
N TRP A 47 4.80 -6.32 -3.82
CA TRP A 47 3.52 -6.80 -3.31
C TRP A 47 2.64 -7.34 -4.43
N SER A 48 2.06 -8.52 -4.17
CA SER A 48 1.02 -9.08 -5.03
C SER A 48 -0.23 -8.20 -5.01
N GLN A 49 -1.05 -8.29 -6.07
CA GLN A 49 -2.32 -7.56 -6.12
C GLN A 49 -3.23 -7.92 -4.93
N VAL A 50 -3.24 -9.20 -4.51
CA VAL A 50 -3.99 -9.65 -3.33
C VAL A 50 -3.56 -8.93 -2.05
N ALA A 51 -2.25 -8.72 -1.85
CA ALA A 51 -1.75 -7.96 -0.69
C ALA A 51 -2.20 -6.49 -0.74
N CYS A 52 -2.21 -5.89 -1.94
CA CYS A 52 -2.70 -4.53 -2.16
C CYS A 52 -4.20 -4.42 -1.84
N ASP A 53 -4.99 -5.40 -2.27
CA ASP A 53 -6.42 -5.45 -2.01
C ASP A 53 -6.74 -5.62 -0.52
N VAL A 54 -5.99 -6.47 0.19
CA VAL A 54 -6.11 -6.61 1.65
C VAL A 54 -5.82 -5.30 2.36
N LEU A 55 -4.77 -4.57 1.96
CA LEU A 55 -4.47 -3.24 2.52
C LEU A 55 -5.63 -2.27 2.27
N ALA A 56 -6.16 -2.19 1.05
CA ALA A 56 -7.24 -1.28 0.71
C ALA A 56 -8.53 -1.59 1.47
N GLN A 57 -8.90 -2.88 1.57
CA GLN A 57 -10.06 -3.31 2.32
C GLN A 57 -9.96 -3.03 3.83
N LYS A 58 -8.76 -3.18 4.40
CA LYS A 58 -8.57 -3.07 5.85
C LYS A 58 -8.40 -1.64 6.35
N TYR A 59 -7.78 -0.77 5.56
CA TYR A 59 -7.39 0.57 6.01
C TYR A 59 -8.08 1.72 5.26
N PHE A 60 -8.60 1.49 4.06
CA PHE A 60 -9.20 2.54 3.24
C PHE A 60 -10.72 2.39 3.02
N ARG A 61 -11.31 1.30 3.50
CA ARG A 61 -12.76 1.13 3.53
C ARG A 61 -13.34 1.79 4.79
N LYS A 62 -14.42 2.57 4.63
CA LYS A 62 -15.27 3.00 5.76
C LYS A 62 -16.18 1.87 6.22
#